data_AF-A0AAU2G5D2-F1
#
_entry.id   AF-A0AAU2G5D2-F1
#
_cell.length_a   1.000
_cell.length_b   1.000
_cell.length_c   1.000
_cell.angle_alpha   90.00
_cell.angle_beta   90.00
_cell.angle_gamma   90.00
#
_symmetry.space_group_name_H-M   'P 1'
#
loop_
_entity.id
_entity.type
_entity.pdbx_description
1 polymer ?
#
loop_
_entity_poly.entity_id
_entity_poly.type
_entity_poly.pdbx_seq_one_letter_code
_entity_poly.pdbx_strand_id
1 'polypeptide(L)'
;MNLVTARDYAWIRTSPLFRHMIESGYTLTLIRGRGPQEVLRTMEAEPRGTGEGTAGLIEADDARRAEVDYDYWDESYVAGAFKAPGEKGDWTVVLGFDGGLGMPCAETLSEGGRVVAHSNNGDKPIHLFHWFEDGELRTTFEGPSARDGNSPDELVPLLREVGFPLTPEGEHDESAPVVDGKAAVLALAERLTGIRVTESLLQDATYDLGLVPEQPAEEWTSLVIDITDAHGERLYKEWTYEEIAAASDRARAEANAPIVITYNEPLAKDRSEHETGE
;
A
#
# COMPACT_ATOMS: atom_id res chain seq x y z
N MET A 1 2.19 -16.66 30.30
CA MET A 1 1.68 -16.60 28.92
C MET A 1 2.87 -16.67 27.99
N ASN A 2 2.83 -17.51 26.96
CA ASN A 2 3.85 -17.48 25.91
C ASN A 2 3.74 -16.15 25.17
N LEU A 3 4.87 -15.47 24.98
CA LEU A 3 4.94 -14.24 24.19
C LEU A 3 4.73 -14.61 22.72
N VAL A 4 3.78 -13.94 22.06
CA VAL A 4 3.51 -14.11 20.62
C VAL A 4 4.69 -13.58 19.82
N THR A 5 5.13 -14.35 18.82
CA THR A 5 6.26 -14.02 17.95
C THR A 5 5.94 -14.34 16.49
N ALA A 6 6.82 -13.94 15.56
CA ALA A 6 6.71 -14.28 14.15
C ALA A 6 6.52 -15.79 13.89
N ARG A 7 6.99 -16.67 14.78
CA ARG A 7 6.83 -18.13 14.64
C ARG A 7 5.37 -18.58 14.72
N ASP A 8 4.56 -17.90 15.51
CA ASP A 8 3.13 -18.21 15.69
C ASP A 8 2.31 -17.94 14.42
N TYR A 9 2.89 -17.18 13.49
CA TYR A 9 2.32 -16.79 12.20
C TYR A 9 2.98 -17.50 11.02
N ALA A 10 3.76 -18.56 11.25
CA ALA A 10 4.41 -19.32 10.16
C ALA A 10 3.42 -19.95 9.16
N TRP A 11 2.13 -20.05 9.53
CA TRP A 11 1.05 -20.56 8.68
C TRP A 11 0.89 -19.78 7.37
N ILE A 12 1.26 -18.48 7.35
CA ILE A 12 1.13 -17.64 6.16
C ILE A 12 1.92 -18.15 4.96
N ARG A 13 3.01 -18.91 5.19
CA ARG A 13 3.86 -19.46 4.12
C ARG A 13 3.17 -20.52 3.29
N THR A 14 2.20 -21.20 3.88
CA THR A 14 1.46 -22.29 3.24
C THR A 14 0.00 -21.95 2.96
N SER A 15 -0.46 -20.77 3.40
CA SER A 15 -1.84 -20.32 3.24
C SER A 15 -2.11 -19.88 1.79
N PRO A 16 -3.08 -20.52 1.10
CA PRO A 16 -3.55 -20.04 -0.19
C PRO A 16 -4.19 -18.65 -0.10
N LEU A 17 -4.92 -18.37 1.00
CA LEU A 17 -5.53 -17.07 1.24
C LEU A 17 -4.46 -15.98 1.35
N PHE A 18 -3.44 -16.19 2.20
CA PHE A 18 -2.40 -15.18 2.39
C PHE A 18 -1.57 -14.97 1.12
N ARG A 19 -1.36 -16.03 0.32
CA ARG A 19 -0.77 -15.88 -1.02
C ARG A 19 -1.62 -14.96 -1.90
N HIS A 20 -2.93 -15.19 -1.97
CA HIS A 20 -3.84 -14.32 -2.73
C HIS A 20 -3.81 -12.87 -2.23
N MET A 21 -3.81 -12.65 -0.90
CA MET A 21 -3.67 -11.32 -0.32
C MET A 21 -2.39 -10.61 -0.79
N ILE A 22 -1.25 -11.32 -0.80
CA ILE A 22 0.03 -10.76 -1.25
C ILE A 22 0.04 -10.52 -2.75
N GLU A 23 -0.58 -11.37 -3.56
CA GLU A 23 -0.63 -11.20 -5.03
C GLU A 23 -1.52 -10.01 -5.42
N SER A 24 -2.71 -9.88 -4.80
CA SER A 24 -3.65 -8.78 -5.06
C SER A 24 -3.18 -7.44 -4.48
N GLY A 25 -2.31 -7.49 -3.47
CA GLY A 25 -2.11 -6.38 -2.54
C GLY A 25 -3.30 -6.22 -1.61
N TYR A 26 -3.01 -5.88 -0.36
CA TYR A 26 -4.04 -5.80 0.66
C TYR A 26 -3.71 -4.76 1.71
N THR A 27 -4.75 -4.33 2.41
CA THR A 27 -4.68 -3.63 3.68
C THR A 27 -5.52 -4.39 4.71
N LEU A 28 -4.88 -4.78 5.82
CA LEU A 28 -5.55 -5.36 6.98
C LEU A 28 -5.47 -4.35 8.13
N THR A 29 -6.63 -3.91 8.61
CA THR A 29 -6.75 -2.87 9.63
C THR A 29 -7.57 -3.37 10.82
N LEU A 30 -7.06 -3.18 12.04
CA LEU A 30 -7.76 -3.44 13.29
C LEU A 30 -8.10 -2.11 13.97
N ILE A 31 -9.37 -1.87 14.28
CA ILE A 31 -9.89 -0.63 14.86
C ILE A 31 -10.60 -0.94 16.18
N ARG A 32 -10.16 -0.34 17.28
CA ARG A 32 -10.77 -0.54 18.60
C ARG A 32 -12.04 0.29 18.77
N GLY A 33 -13.12 -0.33 19.25
CA GLY A 33 -14.30 0.39 19.75
C GLY A 33 -15.24 0.97 18.69
N ARG A 34 -15.03 0.67 17.41
CA ARG A 34 -15.89 1.07 16.28
C ARG A 34 -16.60 -0.14 15.71
N GLY A 35 -17.83 0.03 15.23
CA GLY A 35 -18.58 -1.05 14.57
C GLY A 35 -18.25 -1.17 13.06
N PRO A 36 -18.42 -2.36 12.42
CA PRO A 36 -18.10 -2.53 11.00
C PRO A 36 -18.78 -1.53 10.06
N GLN A 37 -20.10 -1.34 10.20
CA GLN A 37 -20.85 -0.36 9.41
C GLN A 37 -20.51 1.09 9.71
N GLU A 38 -20.02 1.39 10.92
CA GLU A 38 -19.53 2.72 11.27
C GLU A 38 -18.21 2.98 10.54
N VAL A 39 -17.29 2.02 10.60
CA VAL A 39 -15.99 2.09 9.92
C VAL A 39 -16.17 2.26 8.41
N LEU A 40 -16.98 1.41 7.76
CA LEU A 40 -17.23 1.50 6.32
C LEU A 40 -17.83 2.85 5.92
N ARG A 41 -18.72 3.41 6.76
CA ARG A 41 -19.29 4.74 6.51
C ARG A 41 -18.24 5.85 6.64
N THR A 42 -17.32 5.75 7.60
CA THR A 42 -16.20 6.69 7.73
C THR A 42 -15.23 6.59 6.57
N MET A 43 -15.13 5.43 5.92
CA MET A 43 -14.42 5.25 4.65
C MET A 43 -15.21 5.74 3.42
N GLU A 44 -16.39 6.34 3.64
CA GLU A 44 -17.31 6.75 2.57
C GLU A 44 -17.78 5.60 1.67
N ALA A 45 -17.70 4.36 2.16
CA ALA A 45 -18.00 3.19 1.37
C ALA A 45 -19.50 3.07 1.10
N GLU A 46 -19.86 2.81 -0.16
CA GLU A 46 -21.22 2.47 -0.54
C GLU A 46 -21.55 1.05 -0.04
N PRO A 47 -22.63 0.82 0.73
CA PRO A 47 -22.95 -0.51 1.23
C PRO A 47 -23.21 -1.53 0.10
N ARG A 48 -22.57 -2.70 0.18
CA ARG A 48 -22.70 -3.81 -0.79
C ARG A 48 -23.28 -5.09 -0.20
N GLY A 49 -23.93 -4.99 0.95
CA GLY A 49 -24.54 -6.14 1.64
C GLY A 49 -23.51 -6.88 2.49
N THR A 50 -23.59 -8.21 2.51
CA THR A 50 -22.73 -9.08 3.33
C THR A 50 -22.09 -10.19 2.50
N GLY A 51 -20.87 -10.58 2.87
CA GLY A 51 -20.15 -11.71 2.28
C GLY A 51 -19.77 -12.74 3.33
N GLU A 52 -19.93 -14.03 3.00
CA GLU A 52 -19.51 -15.12 3.89
C GLU A 52 -18.02 -15.43 3.68
N GLY A 53 -17.23 -15.19 4.72
CA GLY A 53 -15.80 -15.41 4.72
C GLY A 53 -15.05 -14.53 3.73
N THR A 54 -13.75 -14.79 3.62
CA THR A 54 -12.93 -14.18 2.56
C THR A 54 -13.39 -14.58 1.17
N ALA A 55 -14.05 -15.74 1.00
CA ALA A 55 -14.59 -16.15 -0.30
C ALA A 55 -15.64 -15.17 -0.81
N GLY A 56 -16.60 -14.76 0.03
CA GLY A 56 -17.60 -13.76 -0.34
C GLY A 56 -17.01 -12.36 -0.57
N LEU A 57 -15.96 -11.99 0.18
CA LEU A 57 -15.23 -10.74 -0.06
C LEU A 57 -14.51 -10.76 -1.42
N ILE A 58 -13.78 -11.84 -1.73
CA ILE A 58 -13.07 -12.01 -3.01
C ILE A 58 -14.06 -12.00 -4.18
N GLU A 59 -15.20 -12.69 -4.06
CA GLU A 59 -16.23 -12.70 -5.10
C GLU A 59 -16.78 -11.29 -5.39
N ALA A 60 -17.03 -10.49 -4.34
CA ALA A 60 -17.50 -9.13 -4.48
C ALA A 60 -16.45 -8.21 -5.12
N ASP A 61 -15.18 -8.38 -4.76
CA ASP A 61 -14.05 -7.62 -5.30
C ASP A 61 -13.77 -7.97 -6.77
N ASP A 62 -13.81 -9.26 -7.13
CA ASP A 62 -13.68 -9.73 -8.52
C ASP A 62 -14.83 -9.23 -9.40
N ALA A 63 -16.07 -9.24 -8.88
CA ALA A 63 -17.22 -8.69 -9.57
C ALA A 63 -17.03 -7.18 -9.86
N ARG A 64 -16.51 -6.43 -8.88
CA ARG A 64 -16.19 -5.01 -9.06
C ARG A 64 -15.12 -4.80 -10.13
N ARG A 65 -14.02 -5.56 -10.10
CA ARG A 65 -12.96 -5.45 -11.12
C ARG A 65 -13.45 -5.78 -12.52
N ALA A 66 -14.41 -6.70 -12.66
CA ALA A 66 -15.00 -7.04 -13.95
C ALA A 66 -15.91 -5.94 -14.53
N GLU A 67 -16.40 -5.01 -13.71
CA GLU A 67 -17.24 -3.88 -14.13
C GLU A 67 -16.41 -2.67 -14.64
N VAL A 68 -15.14 -2.57 -14.25
CA VAL A 68 -14.24 -1.46 -14.64
C VAL A 68 -13.61 -1.76 -16.00
N ASP A 69 -13.60 -0.76 -16.89
CA ASP A 69 -12.87 -0.84 -18.16
C ASP A 69 -11.36 -0.67 -17.92
N TYR A 70 -10.53 -1.52 -18.52
CA TYR A 70 -9.08 -1.53 -18.32
C TYR A 70 -8.38 -0.23 -18.73
N ASP A 71 -9.07 0.62 -19.51
CA ASP A 71 -8.55 1.90 -20.00
C ASP A 71 -8.65 3.05 -18.97
N TYR A 72 -9.27 2.83 -17.80
CA TYR A 72 -9.32 3.77 -16.68
C TYR A 72 -8.78 3.11 -15.40
N TRP A 73 -7.76 3.72 -14.78
CA TRP A 73 -7.28 3.30 -13.47
C TRP A 73 -8.27 3.78 -12.41
N ASP A 74 -9.24 2.92 -12.12
CA ASP A 74 -10.19 3.08 -11.02
C ASP A 74 -9.58 2.46 -9.76
N GLU A 75 -9.21 3.29 -8.79
CA GLU A 75 -8.63 2.83 -7.52
C GLU A 75 -9.69 2.45 -6.47
N SER A 76 -10.97 2.45 -6.82
CA SER A 76 -12.01 1.94 -5.92
C SER A 76 -11.89 0.44 -5.69
N TYR A 77 -12.24 -0.01 -4.48
CA TYR A 77 -12.11 -1.40 -4.08
C TYR A 77 -13.21 -1.82 -3.11
N VAL A 78 -13.46 -3.12 -3.01
CA VAL A 78 -14.40 -3.65 -2.01
C VAL A 78 -13.66 -3.91 -0.71
N ALA A 79 -14.10 -3.26 0.37
CA ALA A 79 -13.67 -3.54 1.73
C ALA A 79 -14.70 -4.43 2.45
N GLY A 80 -14.20 -5.42 3.17
CA GLY A 80 -14.99 -6.20 4.11
C GLY A 80 -14.64 -5.83 5.54
N ALA A 81 -15.64 -5.63 6.40
CA ALA A 81 -15.45 -5.37 7.82
C ALA A 81 -16.25 -6.36 8.69
N PHE A 82 -15.67 -6.82 9.80
CA PHE A 82 -16.36 -7.66 10.79
C PHE A 82 -15.85 -7.41 12.22
N LYS A 83 -16.63 -7.84 13.22
CA LYS A 83 -16.25 -7.70 14.64
C LYS A 83 -15.38 -8.85 15.12
N ALA A 84 -14.33 -8.53 15.88
CA ALA A 84 -13.51 -9.49 16.60
C ALA A 84 -13.47 -9.13 18.10
N PRO A 85 -13.70 -10.08 19.02
CA PRO A 85 -13.64 -9.82 20.45
C PRO A 85 -12.18 -9.66 20.89
N GLY A 86 -11.88 -8.58 21.64
CA GLY A 86 -10.57 -8.35 22.25
C GLY A 86 -10.64 -8.26 23.77
N GLU A 87 -9.52 -8.50 24.45
CA GLU A 87 -9.46 -8.48 25.92
C GLU A 87 -9.81 -7.10 26.52
N LYS A 88 -9.57 -6.02 25.77
CA LYS A 88 -9.76 -4.62 26.20
C LYS A 88 -10.87 -3.92 25.41
N GLY A 89 -11.83 -4.68 24.92
CA GLY A 89 -12.95 -4.20 24.11
C GLY A 89 -13.00 -4.83 22.74
N ASP A 90 -14.12 -4.63 22.07
CA ASP A 90 -14.35 -5.14 20.73
C ASP A 90 -13.50 -4.39 19.71
N TRP A 91 -13.03 -5.12 18.72
CA TRP A 91 -12.32 -4.62 17.57
C TRP A 91 -13.16 -4.84 16.31
N THR A 92 -13.00 -3.96 15.34
CA THR A 92 -13.39 -4.21 13.96
C THR A 92 -12.14 -4.55 13.16
N VAL A 93 -12.19 -5.65 12.43
CA VAL A 93 -11.18 -6.02 11.43
C VAL A 93 -11.72 -5.62 10.08
N VAL A 94 -10.92 -4.88 9.32
CA VAL A 94 -11.19 -4.52 7.93
C VAL A 94 -10.13 -5.17 7.05
N LEU A 95 -10.57 -5.80 5.97
CA LEU A 95 -9.72 -6.33 4.92
C LEU A 95 -10.18 -5.75 3.58
N GLY A 96 -9.25 -5.19 2.83
CA GLY A 96 -9.47 -4.76 1.44
C GLY A 96 -8.35 -5.27 0.55
N PHE A 97 -8.68 -5.59 -0.71
CA PHE A 97 -7.73 -5.91 -1.77
C PHE A 97 -7.46 -4.67 -2.62
N ASP A 98 -6.91 -3.67 -1.95
CA ASP A 98 -6.76 -2.28 -2.38
C ASP A 98 -5.42 -2.01 -3.07
N GLY A 99 -4.64 -3.04 -3.41
CA GLY A 99 -3.26 -2.83 -3.87
C GLY A 99 -2.36 -2.17 -2.82
N GLY A 100 -2.75 -2.18 -1.54
CA GLY A 100 -1.99 -1.61 -0.43
C GLY A 100 -2.07 -0.08 -0.30
N LEU A 101 -3.10 0.57 -0.87
CA LEU A 101 -3.37 2.00 -0.73
C LEU A 101 -3.51 2.46 0.73
N GLY A 102 -3.98 1.56 1.60
CA GLY A 102 -4.11 1.83 3.03
C GLY A 102 -5.51 2.31 3.42
N MET A 103 -5.61 2.82 4.66
CA MET A 103 -6.87 3.26 5.25
C MET A 103 -6.89 4.80 5.32
N PRO A 104 -7.68 5.51 4.49
CA PRO A 104 -7.62 6.97 4.38
C PRO A 104 -8.08 7.70 5.65
N CYS A 105 -8.92 7.06 6.47
CA CYS A 105 -9.50 7.65 7.67
C CYS A 105 -8.97 7.05 8.98
N ALA A 106 -7.76 6.46 8.96
CA ALA A 106 -7.17 5.81 10.13
C ALA A 106 -7.01 6.74 11.35
N GLU A 107 -6.68 8.02 11.11
CA GLU A 107 -6.56 9.04 12.14
C GLU A 107 -7.90 9.25 12.85
N THR A 108 -8.95 9.60 12.10
CA THR A 108 -10.32 9.79 12.60
C THR A 108 -10.85 8.55 13.32
N LEU A 109 -10.61 7.36 12.76
CA LEU A 109 -11.07 6.10 13.36
C LEU A 109 -10.33 5.76 14.66
N SER A 110 -9.15 6.31 14.86
CA SER A 110 -8.36 6.13 16.08
C SER A 110 -8.75 7.07 17.23
N GLU A 111 -9.58 8.10 16.99
CA GLU A 111 -10.05 9.00 18.05
C GLU A 111 -10.75 8.23 19.18
N GLY A 112 -10.26 8.38 20.42
CA GLY A 112 -10.75 7.67 21.60
C GLY A 112 -10.42 6.17 21.60
N GLY A 113 -9.51 5.74 20.73
CA GLY A 113 -9.30 4.35 20.34
C GLY A 113 -7.88 4.08 19.85
N ARG A 114 -7.76 3.00 19.10
CA ARG A 114 -6.50 2.55 18.49
C ARG A 114 -6.80 2.01 17.10
N VAL A 115 -5.93 2.33 16.15
CA VAL A 115 -5.90 1.69 14.83
C VAL A 115 -4.52 1.08 14.60
N VAL A 116 -4.50 -0.18 14.18
CA VAL A 116 -3.29 -0.87 13.73
C VAL A 116 -3.55 -1.39 12.34
N ALA A 117 -2.78 -0.92 11.36
CA ALA A 117 -2.91 -1.34 9.97
C ALA A 117 -1.59 -1.92 9.47
N HIS A 118 -1.67 -2.93 8.62
CA HIS A 118 -0.54 -3.30 7.79
C HIS A 118 -1.00 -3.65 6.38
N SER A 119 -0.16 -3.30 5.41
CA SER A 119 -0.48 -3.46 4.01
C SER A 119 0.67 -4.09 3.22
N ASN A 120 0.35 -4.48 2.00
CA ASN A 120 1.29 -4.93 0.99
C ASN A 120 0.80 -4.42 -0.36
N ASN A 121 1.70 -3.84 -1.15
CA ASN A 121 1.40 -3.34 -2.48
C ASN A 121 1.57 -4.43 -3.56
N GLY A 122 0.93 -5.57 -3.35
CA GLY A 122 1.03 -6.71 -4.25
C GLY A 122 2.43 -7.35 -4.26
N ASP A 123 2.83 -7.85 -5.43
CA ASP A 123 4.17 -8.35 -5.72
C ASP A 123 5.30 -7.28 -5.65
N LYS A 124 4.97 -6.03 -5.32
CA LYS A 124 5.97 -4.95 -5.15
C LYS A 124 6.56 -4.98 -3.74
N PRO A 125 7.81 -4.50 -3.55
CA PRO A 125 8.51 -4.59 -2.27
C PRO A 125 7.97 -3.63 -1.19
N ILE A 126 6.89 -2.87 -1.44
CA ILE A 126 6.37 -1.87 -0.52
C ILE A 126 5.40 -2.52 0.47
N HIS A 127 5.70 -2.37 1.76
CA HIS A 127 4.99 -3.00 2.86
C HIS A 127 4.83 -2.02 4.01
N LEU A 128 3.65 -1.48 4.28
CA LEU A 128 3.50 -0.50 5.34
C LEU A 128 2.95 -1.11 6.62
N PHE A 129 3.36 -0.55 7.75
CA PHE A 129 2.76 -0.74 9.05
C PHE A 129 2.41 0.63 9.62
N HIS A 130 1.23 0.77 10.21
CA HIS A 130 0.79 1.97 10.88
C HIS A 130 0.16 1.65 12.23
N TRP A 131 0.50 2.43 13.24
CA TRP A 131 -0.15 2.45 14.54
C TRP A 131 -0.57 3.87 14.90
N PHE A 132 -1.87 4.06 15.04
CA PHE A 132 -2.50 5.27 15.53
C PHE A 132 -3.10 5.06 16.91
N GLU A 133 -3.01 6.07 17.77
CA GLU A 133 -3.74 6.12 19.04
C GLU A 133 -4.33 7.52 19.20
N ASP A 134 -5.62 7.60 19.53
CA ASP A 134 -6.30 8.85 19.88
C ASP A 134 -6.14 9.98 18.84
N GLY A 135 -6.18 9.64 17.55
CA GLY A 135 -6.03 10.61 16.46
C GLY A 135 -4.58 10.95 16.13
N GLU A 136 -3.58 10.28 16.71
CA GLU A 136 -2.18 10.55 16.41
C GLU A 136 -1.48 9.33 15.82
N LEU A 137 -0.72 9.55 14.74
CA LEU A 137 0.20 8.55 14.21
C LEU A 137 1.37 8.36 15.18
N ARG A 138 1.36 7.25 15.93
CA ARG A 138 2.40 6.91 16.90
C ARG A 138 3.64 6.36 16.21
N THR A 139 3.45 5.41 15.30
CA THR A 139 4.55 4.76 14.59
C THR A 139 4.09 4.30 13.20
N THR A 140 4.91 4.56 12.20
CA THR A 140 4.81 3.98 10.86
C THR A 140 6.17 3.49 10.39
N PHE A 141 6.20 2.46 9.55
CA PHE A 141 7.42 2.04 8.87
C PHE A 141 7.13 1.15 7.67
N GLU A 142 8.08 1.12 6.72
CA GLU A 142 8.19 0.05 5.73
C GLU A 142 9.11 -1.08 6.24
N GLY A 143 10.27 -0.68 6.76
CA GLY A 143 11.22 -1.55 7.44
C GLY A 143 11.33 -1.16 8.91
N PRO A 144 11.37 -2.11 9.85
CA PRO A 144 11.27 -1.82 11.28
C PRO A 144 12.44 -1.02 11.83
N SER A 145 13.55 -0.85 11.10
CA SER A 145 14.72 -0.03 11.51
C SER A 145 14.61 1.44 11.11
N ALA A 146 13.71 1.79 10.19
CA ALA A 146 13.44 3.15 9.74
C ALA A 146 11.96 3.44 10.03
N ARG A 147 11.70 4.16 11.12
CA ARG A 147 10.37 4.38 11.68
C ARG A 147 10.11 5.87 11.81
N ASP A 148 8.89 6.28 11.52
CA ASP A 148 8.41 7.66 11.66
C ASP A 148 7.17 7.71 12.56
N GLY A 149 6.74 8.92 12.94
CA GLY A 149 5.57 9.16 13.79
C GLY A 149 5.89 10.04 14.99
N ASN A 150 4.91 10.25 15.88
CA ASN A 150 5.07 11.09 17.06
C ASN A 150 5.91 10.42 18.16
N SER A 151 5.93 9.08 18.22
CA SER A 151 6.67 8.32 19.25
C SER A 151 7.21 6.99 18.70
N PRO A 152 7.98 6.98 17.60
CA PRO A 152 8.30 5.77 16.85
C PRO A 152 9.15 4.76 17.63
N ASP A 153 10.00 5.23 18.54
CA ASP A 153 10.94 4.38 19.28
C ASP A 153 10.33 3.66 20.49
N GLU A 154 9.12 4.07 20.92
CA GLU A 154 8.38 3.35 21.97
C GLU A 154 8.08 1.90 21.56
N LEU A 155 8.02 1.63 20.26
CA LEU A 155 7.73 0.32 19.71
C LEU A 155 8.96 -0.60 19.64
N VAL A 156 10.19 -0.07 19.76
CA VAL A 156 11.44 -0.85 19.59
C VAL A 156 11.52 -2.09 20.49
N PRO A 157 11.23 -2.01 21.81
CA PRO A 157 11.23 -3.20 22.65
C PRO A 157 10.27 -4.28 22.13
N LEU A 158 9.08 -3.87 21.67
CA LEU A 158 8.06 -4.79 21.19
C LEU A 158 8.44 -5.40 19.83
N LEU A 159 9.00 -4.61 18.92
CA LEU A 159 9.51 -5.08 17.62
C LEU A 159 10.53 -6.20 17.82
N ARG A 160 11.46 -6.00 18.77
CA ARG A 160 12.47 -7.02 19.12
C ARG A 160 11.84 -8.28 19.69
N GLU A 161 10.87 -8.13 20.60
CA GLU A 161 10.19 -9.27 21.21
C GLU A 161 9.42 -10.14 20.20
N VAL A 162 8.79 -9.54 19.19
CA VAL A 162 8.10 -10.31 18.15
C VAL A 162 9.04 -10.93 17.12
N GLY A 163 10.32 -10.53 17.13
CA GLY A 163 11.41 -11.16 16.42
C GLY A 163 12.10 -10.30 15.37
N PHE A 164 11.78 -9.01 15.22
CA PHE A 164 12.51 -8.16 14.27
C PHE A 164 13.99 -8.05 14.63
N PRO A 165 14.89 -8.04 13.63
CA PRO A 165 16.33 -8.00 13.84
C PRO A 165 16.78 -6.58 14.19
N LEU A 166 16.52 -6.16 15.43
CA LEU A 166 16.85 -4.83 15.93
C LEU A 166 17.73 -4.87 17.20
N THR A 167 18.68 -3.95 17.27
CA THR A 167 19.43 -3.63 18.49
C THR A 167 18.50 -2.97 19.52
N PRO A 168 18.89 -2.89 20.81
CA PRO A 168 18.15 -2.13 21.82
C PRO A 168 17.90 -0.66 21.44
N GLU A 169 18.80 -0.08 20.64
CA GLU A 169 18.74 1.28 20.13
C GLU A 169 17.81 1.41 18.89
N GLY A 170 17.31 0.29 18.37
CA GLY A 170 16.37 0.27 17.24
C GLY A 170 17.03 0.29 15.87
N GLU A 171 18.35 0.07 15.80
CA GLU A 171 19.10 -0.12 14.55
C GLU A 171 18.99 -1.57 14.06
N HIS A 172 19.27 -1.83 12.79
CA HIS A 172 19.27 -3.20 12.27
C HIS A 172 20.42 -4.03 12.89
N ASP A 173 20.08 -5.20 13.45
CA ASP A 173 21.05 -6.14 14.00
C ASP A 173 21.42 -7.19 12.95
N GLU A 174 22.58 -7.00 12.29
CA GLU A 174 23.11 -7.94 11.28
C GLU A 174 23.42 -9.34 11.85
N SER A 175 23.55 -9.48 13.17
CA SER A 175 23.83 -10.76 13.83
C SER A 175 22.57 -11.55 14.16
N ALA A 176 21.40 -10.92 14.10
CA ALA A 176 20.13 -11.54 14.40
C ALA A 176 19.70 -12.53 13.29
N PRO A 177 18.96 -13.60 13.64
CA PRO A 177 18.47 -14.53 12.65
C PRO A 177 17.44 -13.86 11.72
N VAL A 178 17.46 -14.24 10.44
CA VAL A 178 16.45 -13.80 9.47
C VAL A 178 15.07 -14.30 9.92
N VAL A 179 14.13 -13.37 10.02
CA VAL A 179 12.73 -13.65 10.32
C VAL A 179 11.83 -13.29 9.14
N ASP A 180 10.67 -13.92 9.10
CA ASP A 180 9.62 -13.57 8.15
C ASP A 180 8.99 -12.24 8.59
N GLY A 181 9.28 -11.17 7.85
CA GLY A 181 8.83 -9.82 8.20
C GLY A 181 7.31 -9.72 8.29
N LYS A 182 6.57 -10.38 7.39
CA LYS A 182 5.10 -10.37 7.42
C LYS A 182 4.55 -11.12 8.64
N ALA A 183 5.15 -12.26 8.98
CA ALA A 183 4.78 -12.98 10.20
C ALA A 183 5.09 -12.15 11.46
N ALA A 184 6.20 -11.41 11.48
CA ALA A 184 6.57 -10.51 12.58
C ALA A 184 5.61 -9.31 12.71
N VAL A 185 5.15 -8.73 11.58
CA VAL A 185 4.13 -7.67 11.58
C VAL A 185 2.79 -8.17 12.13
N LEU A 186 2.35 -9.38 11.74
CA LEU A 186 1.12 -9.96 12.28
C LEU A 186 1.23 -10.23 13.79
N ALA A 187 2.38 -10.74 14.25
CA ALA A 187 2.66 -10.90 15.67
C ALA A 187 2.66 -9.55 16.42
N LEU A 188 3.22 -8.50 15.82
CA LEU A 188 3.19 -7.14 16.36
C LEU A 188 1.75 -6.62 16.50
N ALA A 189 0.92 -6.82 15.46
CA ALA A 189 -0.49 -6.45 15.49
C ALA A 189 -1.23 -7.16 16.63
N GLU A 190 -1.02 -8.47 16.82
CA GLU A 190 -1.60 -9.20 17.95
C GLU A 190 -1.12 -8.64 19.29
N ARG A 191 0.16 -8.30 19.45
CA ARG A 191 0.67 -7.74 20.70
C ARG A 191 0.07 -6.36 21.03
N LEU A 192 -0.24 -5.56 20.01
CA LEU A 192 -0.83 -4.23 20.18
C LEU A 192 -2.35 -4.27 20.39
N THR A 193 -3.02 -5.27 19.86
CA THR A 193 -4.50 -5.32 19.81
C THR A 193 -5.11 -6.40 20.72
N GLY A 194 -4.35 -7.46 21.00
CA GLY A 194 -4.84 -8.70 21.61
C GLY A 194 -5.59 -9.61 20.62
N ILE A 195 -5.69 -9.23 19.34
CA ILE A 195 -6.41 -10.00 18.33
C ILE A 195 -5.44 -10.89 17.57
N ARG A 196 -5.63 -12.20 17.69
CA ARG A 196 -4.88 -13.20 16.92
C ARG A 196 -5.49 -13.38 15.55
N VAL A 197 -4.85 -12.81 14.53
CA VAL A 197 -5.29 -12.98 13.14
C VAL A 197 -4.89 -14.38 12.66
N THR A 198 -5.87 -15.16 12.23
CA THR A 198 -5.63 -16.51 11.70
C THR A 198 -6.33 -16.65 10.37
N GLU A 199 -5.91 -17.62 9.56
CA GLU A 199 -6.63 -17.97 8.33
C GLU A 199 -8.11 -18.25 8.62
N SER A 200 -8.41 -19.05 9.66
CA SER A 200 -9.80 -19.34 10.07
C SER A 200 -10.56 -18.09 10.54
N LEU A 201 -9.92 -17.16 11.26
CA LEU A 201 -10.60 -15.92 11.67
C LEU A 201 -11.10 -15.13 10.46
N LEU A 202 -10.29 -15.05 9.40
CA LEU A 202 -10.66 -14.34 8.18
C LEU A 202 -11.66 -15.16 7.36
N GLN A 203 -11.44 -16.47 7.19
CA GLN A 203 -12.29 -17.32 6.35
C GLN A 203 -13.68 -17.56 6.91
N ASP A 204 -13.85 -17.58 8.24
CA ASP A 204 -15.11 -17.96 8.88
C ASP A 204 -15.98 -16.75 9.27
N ALA A 205 -15.47 -15.52 9.11
CA ALA A 205 -16.19 -14.30 9.47
C ALA A 205 -17.25 -13.94 8.42
N THR A 206 -18.40 -13.44 8.88
CA THR A 206 -19.36 -12.75 7.99
C THR A 206 -18.97 -11.28 7.91
N TYR A 207 -18.68 -10.82 6.70
CA TYR A 207 -18.25 -9.45 6.41
C TYR A 207 -19.45 -8.57 6.07
N ASP A 208 -19.53 -7.39 6.67
CA ASP A 208 -20.23 -6.25 6.08
C ASP A 208 -19.37 -5.73 4.92
N LEU A 209 -19.94 -5.60 3.73
CA LEU A 209 -19.22 -5.20 2.53
C LEU A 209 -19.51 -3.73 2.18
N GLY A 210 -18.49 -3.01 1.73
CA GLY A 210 -18.64 -1.67 1.17
C GLY A 210 -17.70 -1.42 0.00
N LEU A 211 -18.19 -0.75 -1.04
CA LEU A 211 -17.36 -0.24 -2.13
C LEU A 211 -16.75 1.09 -1.68
N VAL A 212 -15.45 1.09 -1.42
CA VAL A 212 -14.68 2.29 -1.07
C VAL A 212 -14.38 3.03 -2.37
N PRO A 213 -14.78 4.31 -2.50
CA PRO A 213 -14.48 5.07 -3.70
C PRO A 213 -12.97 5.31 -3.83
N GLU A 214 -12.51 5.51 -5.06
CA GLU A 214 -11.20 6.13 -5.30
C GLU A 214 -11.14 7.43 -4.51
N GLN A 215 -10.09 7.60 -3.70
CA GLN A 215 -9.85 8.88 -3.06
C GLN A 215 -9.63 9.88 -4.19
N PRO A 216 -10.33 11.04 -4.20
CA PRO A 216 -10.04 12.05 -5.19
C PRO A 216 -8.55 12.35 -5.07
N ALA A 217 -7.79 12.13 -6.16
CA ALA A 217 -6.41 12.58 -6.20
C ALA A 217 -6.44 14.02 -5.71
N GLU A 218 -5.78 14.32 -4.58
CA GLU A 218 -5.74 15.69 -4.06
C GLU A 218 -5.38 16.57 -5.25
N GLU A 219 -6.29 17.45 -5.69
CA GLU A 219 -6.08 18.22 -6.92
C GLU A 219 -4.74 18.93 -6.79
N TRP A 220 -3.75 18.42 -7.50
CA TRP A 220 -2.36 18.78 -7.29
C TRP A 220 -2.17 20.05 -8.08
N THR A 221 -2.37 21.17 -7.38
CA THR A 221 -2.41 22.51 -7.99
C THR A 221 -1.07 22.91 -8.61
N SER A 222 0.05 22.43 -8.05
CA SER A 222 1.38 22.63 -8.60
C SER A 222 2.39 21.53 -8.27
N LEU A 223 3.38 21.36 -9.14
CA LEU A 223 4.58 20.53 -8.95
C LEU A 223 5.78 21.45 -8.72
N VAL A 224 6.47 21.27 -7.60
CA VAL A 224 7.72 21.98 -7.30
C VAL A 224 8.90 21.03 -7.42
N ILE A 225 9.85 21.38 -8.28
CA ILE A 225 11.20 20.79 -8.30
C ILE A 225 12.12 21.78 -7.57
N ASP A 226 12.64 21.35 -6.43
CA ASP A 226 13.64 22.09 -5.65
C ASP A 226 14.86 21.20 -5.42
N ILE A 227 15.88 21.38 -6.24
CA ILE A 227 17.11 20.59 -6.22
C ILE A 227 18.28 21.52 -5.97
N THR A 228 19.10 21.23 -4.96
CA THR A 228 20.39 21.90 -4.77
C THR A 228 21.50 20.93 -5.16
N ASP A 229 22.38 21.37 -6.05
CA ASP A 229 23.50 20.55 -6.52
C ASP A 229 24.65 20.48 -5.49
N ALA A 230 25.69 19.71 -5.81
CA ALA A 230 26.86 19.53 -4.95
C ALA A 230 27.71 20.80 -4.77
N HIS A 231 27.47 21.84 -5.56
CA HIS A 231 28.12 23.14 -5.48
C HIS A 231 27.28 24.17 -4.73
N GLY A 232 26.08 23.80 -4.27
CA GLY A 232 25.14 24.68 -3.59
C GLY A 232 24.29 25.52 -4.55
N GLU A 233 24.32 25.26 -5.86
CA GLU A 233 23.43 25.92 -6.80
C GLU A 233 22.03 25.28 -6.75
N ARG A 234 21.02 26.12 -6.51
CA ARG A 234 19.63 25.71 -6.36
C ARG A 234 18.86 25.89 -7.66
N LEU A 235 18.30 24.79 -8.18
CA LEU A 235 17.24 24.77 -9.17
C LEU A 235 15.89 24.73 -8.46
N TYR A 236 15.18 25.85 -8.47
CA TYR A 236 13.79 25.92 -8.03
C TYR A 236 12.90 26.16 -9.26
N LYS A 237 11.91 25.30 -9.46
CA LYS A 237 10.91 25.50 -10.51
C LYS A 237 9.56 24.92 -10.09
N GLU A 238 8.52 25.70 -10.31
CA GLU A 238 7.14 25.34 -10.05
C GLU A 238 6.36 25.34 -11.37
N TRP A 239 5.50 24.36 -11.55
CA TRP A 239 4.54 24.29 -12.65
C TRP A 239 3.15 24.09 -12.10
N THR A 240 2.16 24.77 -12.67
CA THR A 240 0.76 24.51 -12.32
C THR A 240 0.23 23.27 -13.01
N TYR A 241 -0.86 22.72 -12.47
CA TYR A 241 -1.59 21.61 -13.11
C TYR A 241 -1.92 21.90 -14.58
N GLU A 242 -2.44 23.10 -14.89
CA GLU A 242 -2.82 23.48 -16.25
C GLU A 242 -1.62 23.48 -17.22
N GLU A 243 -0.44 23.91 -16.75
CA GLU A 243 0.77 23.92 -17.56
C GLU A 243 1.26 22.50 -17.88
N ILE A 244 1.18 21.59 -16.90
CA ILE A 244 1.54 20.19 -17.05
C ILE A 244 0.53 19.47 -17.96
N ALA A 245 -0.77 19.66 -17.74
CA ALA A 245 -1.83 19.07 -18.54
C ALA A 245 -1.71 19.51 -20.01
N ALA A 246 -1.54 20.82 -20.26
CA ALA A 246 -1.34 21.34 -21.60
C ALA A 246 -0.04 20.82 -22.25
N ALA A 247 1.03 20.63 -21.49
CA ALA A 247 2.26 20.03 -22.00
C ALA A 247 2.09 18.55 -22.34
N SER A 248 1.37 17.79 -21.51
CA SER A 248 1.05 16.39 -21.74
C SER A 248 0.18 16.20 -22.99
N ASP A 249 -0.86 17.03 -23.14
CA ASP A 249 -1.72 16.99 -24.32
C ASP A 249 -0.98 17.35 -25.61
N ARG A 250 -0.06 18.33 -25.58
CA ARG A 250 0.82 18.63 -26.71
C ARG A 250 1.72 17.44 -27.05
N ALA A 251 2.38 16.85 -26.05
CA ALA A 251 3.26 15.70 -26.25
C ALA A 251 2.49 14.50 -26.82
N ARG A 252 1.26 14.26 -26.35
CA ARG A 252 0.37 13.22 -26.87
C ARG A 252 -0.07 13.49 -28.31
N ALA A 253 -0.39 14.74 -28.64
CA ALA A 253 -0.73 15.13 -30.00
C ALA A 253 0.46 14.97 -30.97
N GLU A 254 1.67 15.32 -30.52
CA GLU A 254 2.91 15.14 -31.29
C GLU A 254 3.25 13.65 -31.49
N ALA A 255 3.13 12.84 -30.45
CA ALA A 255 3.36 11.39 -30.53
C ALA A 255 2.38 10.68 -31.49
N ASN A 256 1.15 11.19 -31.57
CA ASN A 256 0.11 10.66 -32.46
C ASN A 256 0.14 11.27 -33.88
N ALA A 257 1.06 12.20 -34.16
CA ALA A 257 1.19 12.76 -35.49
C ALA A 257 1.78 11.72 -36.46
N PRO A 258 1.23 11.57 -37.68
CA PRO A 258 1.74 10.59 -38.65
C PRO A 258 3.15 10.95 -39.09
N ILE A 259 4.09 10.00 -38.94
CA ILE A 259 5.48 10.16 -39.37
C ILE A 259 5.53 10.12 -40.91
N VAL A 260 5.87 11.26 -41.53
CA VAL A 260 6.10 11.35 -42.98
C VAL A 260 7.56 11.03 -43.27
N ILE A 261 7.83 9.86 -43.84
CA ILE A 261 9.17 9.49 -44.32
C ILE A 261 9.33 10.02 -45.75
N THR A 262 10.23 11.00 -45.95
CA THR A 262 10.64 11.45 -47.29
C THR A 262 11.93 10.78 -47.71
N TYR A 263 11.90 10.09 -48.86
CA TYR A 263 13.11 9.52 -49.48
C TYR A 263 13.75 10.59 -50.39
N ASN A 264 15.01 10.94 -50.11
CA ASN A 264 15.82 11.75 -51.03
C ASN A 264 16.47 10.83 -52.07
N GLU A 265 16.27 11.12 -53.35
CA GLU A 265 16.95 10.40 -54.45
C GLU A 265 18.48 10.64 -54.42
N PRO A 266 19.32 9.65 -54.80
CA PRO A 266 20.77 9.78 -54.67
C PRO A 266 21.39 10.56 -55.83
N LEU A 267 22.26 11.52 -55.49
CA LEU A 267 23.17 12.21 -56.40
C LEU A 267 24.12 11.21 -57.09
N ALA A 268 24.14 11.23 -58.42
CA ALA A 268 25.05 10.47 -59.26
C ALA A 268 26.53 10.78 -58.92
N LYS A 269 27.31 9.76 -58.58
CA LYS A 269 28.75 9.87 -58.33
C LYS A 269 29.55 9.88 -59.64
N ASP A 270 30.33 10.94 -59.78
CA ASP A 270 31.40 11.12 -60.75
C ASP A 270 32.50 10.06 -60.52
N ARG A 271 32.90 9.33 -61.56
CA ARG A 271 33.99 8.33 -61.53
C ARG A 271 35.23 8.98 -62.13
N SER A 272 36.17 9.38 -61.29
CA SER A 272 37.56 9.62 -61.72
C SER A 272 38.34 8.30 -61.65
N GLU A 273 38.79 7.84 -62.81
CA GLU A 273 39.78 6.77 -62.95
C GLU A 273 41.17 7.38 -62.77
N HIS A 274 42.04 6.75 -61.97
CA HIS A 274 43.48 6.84 -62.22
C HIS A 274 44.18 5.50 -61.92
N GLU A 275 44.75 5.02 -63.03
CA GLU A 275 45.76 3.99 -63.30
C GLU A 275 46.78 3.67 -62.21
N THR A 276 47.31 2.44 -62.27
CA THR A 276 48.75 2.18 -62.07
C THR A 276 49.22 0.95 -62.87
N GLY A 277 50.31 1.12 -63.64
CA GLY A 277 51.37 0.13 -63.81
C GLY A 277 51.47 -0.58 -65.16
N GLU A 278 52.38 -0.11 -66.02
CA GLU A 278 53.75 -0.65 -66.08
C GLU A 278 54.78 0.49 -65.99
#